data_AF-A0A5J4T325-F1
#
_entry.id   AF-A0A5J4T325-F1
#
_cell.length_a   1.000
_cell.length_b   1.000
_cell.length_c   1.000
_cell.angle_alpha   90.00
_cell.angle_beta   90.00
_cell.angle_gamma   90.00
#
_symmetry.space_group_name_H-M   'P 1'
#
loop_
_entity.id
_entity.type
_entity.pdbx_description
1 polymer ?
#
loop_
_entity_poly.entity_id
_entity_poly.type
_entity_poly.pdbx_seq_one_letter_code
_entity_poly.pdbx_strand_id
1 'polypeptide(L)'
;MGDSKAFLTIPRKEAGYRLIHERIGDFGEVEQILNTRDRREQASRCMDCGVPFCHWACPVGNIQPEWQDALYKGKWKEAYEILSETCDFPEFTGRVCPVLCEKSCVLKLSCDEPVTIRENEAAITEAAFREGYIEAVTPKRNGKKIAVIGAGPAGLVVANRLNGKGYTVTVYDKTKKPGGLLRYGIPNFKLSKHIVDRRLKLLEAGGIQFKMNKNIDVNKLPEGFDAYCLCMGAETPRNLPVPGRELKGIHFALEILSQQNDILEGEEFPKEKQINAKGKKALVIGGGDTGSDCIGTCVRQGATSVTQIEIMPQPPERYNPDTPWPQYPLVLKTTSSHEEGCTRRWSLASNKFIGENNKVTGVEVEQIQWIPATGEGRSTMKLTGKKEIIEADLVLLAMGFLKPEIPVLPNNVFVAGDWVMGPSLVVKAMASGKETAEKINNYLCEI
;
A
#
# COMPACT_ATOMS: atom_id res chain seq x y z
N MET A 1 -28.90 -1.03 -14.61
CA MET A 1 -27.93 -1.75 -13.75
C MET A 1 -28.70 -2.82 -12.97
N GLY A 2 -28.07 -3.58 -12.08
CA GLY A 2 -28.65 -4.76 -11.39
C GLY A 2 -29.86 -4.48 -10.49
N ASP A 3 -30.10 -5.34 -9.49
CA ASP A 3 -31.14 -5.08 -8.49
C ASP A 3 -30.73 -3.92 -7.58
N SER A 4 -31.10 -2.70 -7.96
CA SER A 4 -30.78 -1.47 -7.24
C SER A 4 -31.37 -1.39 -5.83
N LYS A 5 -32.20 -2.37 -5.43
CA LYS A 5 -32.81 -2.48 -4.10
C LYS A 5 -32.27 -3.66 -3.29
N ALA A 6 -31.34 -4.46 -3.83
CA ALA A 6 -30.83 -5.64 -3.15
C ALA A 6 -30.21 -5.33 -1.78
N PHE A 7 -29.66 -4.13 -1.58
CA PHE A 7 -29.13 -3.69 -0.29
C PHE A 7 -30.17 -3.66 0.86
N LEU A 8 -31.47 -3.64 0.54
CA LEU A 8 -32.54 -3.69 1.54
C LEU A 8 -32.76 -5.09 2.12
N THR A 9 -32.44 -6.13 1.36
CA THR A 9 -32.75 -7.53 1.70
C THR A 9 -31.51 -8.41 1.86
N ILE A 10 -30.40 -8.04 1.24
CA ILE A 10 -29.14 -8.76 1.29
C ILE A 10 -28.19 -7.99 2.22
N PRO A 11 -27.86 -8.50 3.43
CA PRO A 11 -26.94 -7.86 4.36
C PRO A 11 -25.49 -7.89 3.86
N ARG A 12 -24.65 -7.00 4.40
CA ARG A 12 -23.25 -6.88 3.98
C ARG A 12 -22.51 -8.07 4.56
N LYS A 13 -21.79 -8.78 3.70
CA LYS A 13 -20.98 -9.93 4.06
C LYS A 13 -19.57 -9.70 3.57
N GLU A 14 -18.64 -9.51 4.50
CA GLU A 14 -17.21 -9.54 4.21
C GLU A 14 -16.73 -10.99 4.21
N ALA A 15 -15.63 -11.26 3.50
CA ALA A 15 -15.05 -12.60 3.49
C ALA A 15 -14.43 -12.97 4.85
N GLY A 16 -14.02 -11.96 5.62
CA GLY A 16 -13.37 -12.14 6.91
C GLY A 16 -11.94 -12.65 6.77
N TYR A 17 -11.34 -12.97 7.91
CA TYR A 17 -9.96 -13.43 8.00
C TYR A 17 -9.88 -14.89 8.47
N ARG A 18 -8.79 -15.57 8.16
CA ARG A 18 -8.41 -16.85 8.81
C ARG A 18 -8.40 -16.69 10.33
N LEU A 19 -8.61 -17.78 11.06
CA LEU A 19 -8.64 -17.75 12.52
C LEU A 19 -7.29 -17.27 13.06
N ILE A 20 -7.30 -16.49 14.15
CA ILE A 20 -6.08 -15.86 14.69
C ILE A 20 -4.99 -16.90 14.96
N HIS A 21 -5.32 -17.98 15.67
CA HIS A 21 -4.37 -19.01 16.06
C HIS A 21 -3.77 -19.78 14.86
N GLU A 22 -4.46 -19.81 13.72
CA GLU A 22 -3.92 -20.37 12.47
C GLU A 22 -3.01 -19.35 11.78
N ARG A 23 -3.49 -18.11 11.57
CA ARG A 23 -2.82 -17.12 10.73
C ARG A 23 -1.57 -16.49 11.34
N ILE A 24 -1.37 -16.59 12.65
CA ILE A 24 -0.12 -16.18 13.32
C ILE A 24 1.00 -17.21 13.16
N GLY A 25 0.68 -18.45 12.73
CA GLY A 25 1.67 -19.52 12.55
C GLY A 25 2.40 -19.49 11.21
N ASP A 26 1.98 -18.65 10.27
CA ASP A 26 2.53 -18.57 8.92
C ASP A 26 2.46 -17.15 8.33
N PHE A 27 3.04 -16.95 7.15
CA PHE A 27 3.01 -15.68 6.39
C PHE A 27 2.10 -15.73 5.16
N GLY A 28 1.17 -16.68 5.07
CA GLY A 28 0.17 -16.78 4.01
C GLY A 28 -0.93 -15.72 4.15
N GLU A 29 -1.67 -15.47 3.06
CA GLU A 29 -2.73 -14.44 3.05
C GLU A 29 -3.74 -14.66 4.18
N VAL A 30 -4.04 -13.60 4.92
CA VAL A 30 -4.97 -13.66 6.07
C VAL A 30 -6.42 -13.55 5.65
N GLU A 31 -6.69 -12.84 4.57
CA GLU A 31 -8.04 -12.57 4.08
C GLU A 31 -8.59 -13.78 3.33
N GLN A 32 -9.85 -14.11 3.59
CA GLN A 32 -10.54 -15.19 2.90
C GLN A 32 -11.23 -14.68 1.64
N ILE A 33 -11.81 -15.59 0.85
CA ILE A 33 -12.58 -15.22 -0.34
C ILE A 33 -13.98 -15.85 -0.22
N LEU A 34 -15.01 -15.04 -0.46
CA LEU A 34 -16.38 -15.54 -0.57
C LEU A 34 -16.55 -16.44 -1.80
N ASN A 35 -17.46 -17.41 -1.70
CA ASN A 35 -17.84 -18.21 -2.86
C ASN A 35 -18.51 -17.35 -3.95
N THR A 36 -18.56 -17.86 -5.18
CA THR A 36 -19.09 -17.17 -6.36
C THR A 36 -20.53 -16.66 -6.15
N ARG A 37 -21.39 -17.41 -5.47
CA ARG A 37 -22.78 -17.01 -5.22
C ARG A 37 -22.83 -15.78 -4.31
N ASP A 38 -22.22 -15.88 -3.13
CA ASP A 38 -22.18 -14.79 -2.15
C ASP A 38 -21.52 -13.55 -2.74
N ARG A 39 -20.48 -13.73 -3.55
CA ARG A 39 -19.78 -12.62 -4.21
C ARG A 39 -20.69 -11.88 -5.20
N ARG A 40 -21.52 -12.60 -5.95
CA ARG A 40 -22.52 -12.01 -6.85
C ARG A 40 -23.63 -11.30 -6.07
N GLU A 41 -24.08 -11.88 -4.95
CA GLU A 41 -25.05 -11.25 -4.04
C GLU A 41 -24.47 -9.95 -3.43
N GLN A 42 -23.19 -9.92 -3.06
CA GLN A 42 -22.58 -8.69 -2.57
C GLN A 42 -22.41 -7.62 -3.66
N ALA A 43 -22.11 -8.00 -4.91
CA ALA A 43 -22.06 -7.08 -6.03
C ALA A 43 -23.44 -6.47 -6.37
N SER A 44 -24.52 -7.22 -6.15
CA SER A 44 -25.89 -6.75 -6.41
C SER A 44 -26.32 -5.62 -5.47
N ARG A 45 -25.67 -5.45 -4.31
CA ARG A 45 -25.95 -4.35 -3.37
C ARG A 45 -25.66 -2.96 -3.94
N CYS A 46 -25.00 -2.84 -5.10
CA CYS A 46 -24.79 -1.54 -5.73
C CYS A 46 -26.12 -0.87 -6.06
N MET A 47 -26.31 0.34 -5.54
CA MET A 47 -27.54 1.13 -5.71
C MET A 47 -27.74 1.73 -7.10
N ASP A 48 -26.74 1.69 -7.98
CA ASP A 48 -26.75 2.46 -9.23
C ASP A 48 -27.01 3.96 -8.97
N CYS A 49 -26.20 4.56 -8.09
CA CYS A 49 -26.38 5.94 -7.68
C CYS A 49 -26.23 6.89 -8.88
N GLY A 50 -27.17 7.82 -9.07
CA GLY A 50 -27.06 8.83 -10.12
C GLY A 50 -25.81 9.72 -10.01
N VAL A 51 -25.29 9.91 -8.79
CA VAL A 51 -23.96 10.50 -8.54
C VAL A 51 -23.09 9.48 -7.80
N PRO A 52 -22.23 8.72 -8.50
CA PRO A 52 -21.43 7.67 -7.89
C PRO A 52 -20.19 8.24 -7.20
N PHE A 53 -20.32 8.61 -5.91
CA PHE A 53 -19.19 9.08 -5.08
C PHE A 53 -18.03 8.08 -4.97
N CYS A 54 -18.27 6.79 -5.24
CA CYS A 54 -17.22 5.78 -5.33
C CYS A 54 -16.27 6.00 -6.52
N HIS A 55 -16.75 6.58 -7.63
CA HIS A 55 -15.91 6.93 -8.79
C HIS A 55 -14.95 8.04 -8.40
N TRP A 56 -15.50 9.11 -7.84
CA TRP A 56 -14.74 10.32 -7.45
C TRP A 56 -13.66 10.02 -6.41
N ALA A 57 -13.96 9.15 -5.43
CA ALA A 57 -13.00 8.81 -4.39
C ALA A 57 -11.89 7.85 -4.84
N CYS A 58 -12.04 7.19 -6.00
CA CYS A 58 -11.07 6.23 -6.50
C CYS A 58 -9.98 6.94 -7.33
N PRO A 59 -8.70 6.95 -6.89
CA PRO A 59 -7.67 7.73 -7.57
C PRO A 59 -7.40 7.31 -9.02
N VAL A 60 -7.61 6.04 -9.37
CA VAL A 60 -7.43 5.55 -10.75
C VAL A 60 -8.64 5.85 -11.65
N GLY A 61 -9.69 6.47 -11.10
CA GLY A 61 -10.91 6.83 -11.81
C GLY A 61 -11.74 5.59 -12.20
N ASN A 62 -11.83 4.61 -11.29
CA ASN A 62 -12.53 3.37 -11.56
C ASN A 62 -14.05 3.58 -11.65
N ILE A 63 -14.70 2.75 -12.47
CA ILE A 63 -16.12 2.79 -12.80
C ILE A 63 -16.83 1.59 -12.14
N GLN A 64 -17.00 1.69 -10.81
CA GLN A 64 -17.37 0.52 -10.01
C GLN A 64 -18.73 -0.06 -10.36
N PRO A 65 -19.83 0.71 -10.32
CA PRO A 65 -21.16 0.26 -10.71
C PRO A 65 -21.20 -0.61 -11.98
N GLU A 66 -20.41 -0.28 -13.01
CA GLU A 66 -20.37 -0.98 -14.28
C GLU A 66 -19.83 -2.41 -14.14
N TRP A 67 -18.65 -2.58 -13.55
CA TRP A 67 -18.11 -3.93 -13.34
C TRP A 67 -18.79 -4.68 -12.20
N GLN A 68 -19.42 -3.99 -11.24
CA GLN A 68 -20.28 -4.63 -10.22
C GLN A 68 -21.52 -5.25 -10.86
N ASP A 69 -22.15 -4.55 -11.81
CA ASP A 69 -23.30 -5.04 -12.56
C ASP A 69 -22.94 -6.27 -13.41
N ALA A 70 -21.81 -6.22 -14.11
CA ALA A 70 -21.29 -7.37 -14.84
C ALA A 70 -21.00 -8.56 -13.91
N LEU A 71 -20.36 -8.32 -12.76
CA LEU A 71 -20.11 -9.34 -11.73
C LEU A 71 -21.42 -9.95 -11.22
N TYR A 72 -22.40 -9.15 -10.84
CA TYR A 72 -23.72 -9.60 -10.39
C TYR A 72 -24.39 -10.54 -11.40
N LYS A 73 -24.37 -10.15 -12.68
CA LYS A 73 -24.91 -10.94 -13.80
C LYS A 73 -24.11 -12.22 -14.09
N GLY A 74 -22.99 -12.44 -13.39
CA GLY A 74 -22.11 -13.58 -13.60
C GLY A 74 -21.23 -13.46 -14.84
N LYS A 75 -21.11 -12.26 -15.41
CA LYS A 75 -20.29 -11.99 -16.58
C LYS A 75 -18.85 -11.64 -16.17
N TRP A 76 -18.13 -12.63 -15.66
CA TRP A 76 -16.80 -12.45 -15.06
C TRP A 76 -15.76 -11.85 -16.02
N LYS A 77 -15.77 -12.27 -17.29
CA LYS A 77 -14.87 -11.71 -18.31
C LYS A 77 -15.15 -10.24 -18.59
N GLU A 78 -16.40 -9.89 -18.85
CA GLU A 78 -16.85 -8.50 -19.06
C GLU A 78 -16.53 -7.63 -17.84
N ALA A 79 -16.76 -8.13 -16.62
CA ALA A 79 -16.42 -7.42 -15.39
C ALA A 79 -14.91 -7.12 -15.30
N TYR A 80 -14.06 -8.07 -15.67
CA TYR A 80 -12.61 -7.86 -15.71
C TYR A 80 -12.19 -6.87 -16.79
N GLU A 81 -12.74 -6.99 -18.00
CA GLU A 81 -12.44 -6.07 -19.12
C GLU A 81 -12.73 -4.62 -18.69
N ILE A 82 -13.93 -4.34 -18.18
CA ILE A 82 -14.34 -3.02 -17.67
C ILE A 82 -13.41 -2.54 -16.54
N LEU A 83 -13.12 -3.40 -15.55
CA LEU A 83 -12.23 -3.07 -14.43
C LEU A 83 -10.82 -2.69 -14.90
N SER A 84 -10.29 -3.43 -15.87
CA SER A 84 -8.92 -3.28 -16.38
C SER A 84 -8.71 -2.05 -17.26
N GLU A 85 -9.78 -1.43 -17.79
CA GLU A 85 -9.69 -0.18 -18.54
C GLU A 85 -9.12 0.96 -17.68
N THR A 86 -9.52 1.00 -16.41
CA THR A 86 -9.18 2.09 -15.50
C THR A 86 -8.05 1.74 -14.55
N CYS A 87 -7.98 0.49 -14.09
CA CYS A 87 -6.99 -0.01 -13.13
C CYS A 87 -6.09 -1.07 -13.78
N ASP A 88 -4.81 -0.77 -13.93
CA ASP A 88 -3.84 -1.66 -14.58
C ASP A 88 -3.56 -2.96 -13.80
N PHE A 89 -3.60 -2.89 -12.45
CA PHE A 89 -3.25 -4.00 -11.56
C PHE A 89 -4.28 -4.18 -10.43
N PRO A 90 -5.53 -4.57 -10.75
CA PRO A 90 -6.60 -4.71 -9.77
C PRO A 90 -6.30 -5.78 -8.70
N GLU A 91 -5.40 -6.73 -8.96
CA GLU A 91 -4.94 -7.71 -7.98
C GLU A 91 -4.15 -7.09 -6.81
N PHE A 92 -3.56 -5.91 -7.01
CA PHE A 92 -2.81 -5.19 -5.98
C PHE A 92 -3.77 -4.31 -5.18
N THR A 93 -4.57 -3.47 -5.84
CA THR A 93 -5.54 -2.58 -5.20
C THR A 93 -6.62 -3.36 -4.46
N GLY A 94 -7.10 -4.48 -5.01
CA GLY A 94 -8.03 -5.40 -4.34
C GLY A 94 -7.51 -5.98 -3.02
N ARG A 95 -6.21 -5.88 -2.73
CA ARG A 95 -5.61 -6.36 -1.47
C ARG A 95 -5.18 -5.26 -0.52
N VAL A 96 -4.58 -4.20 -1.05
CA VAL A 96 -3.85 -3.22 -0.23
C VAL A 96 -4.51 -1.84 -0.19
N CYS A 97 -5.55 -1.60 -1.00
CA CYS A 97 -6.26 -0.32 -0.97
C CYS A 97 -7.02 -0.16 0.35
N PRO A 98 -6.97 1.02 1.01
CA PRO A 98 -7.71 1.28 2.24
C PRO A 98 -9.20 1.62 1.99
N VAL A 99 -9.74 1.14 0.87
CA VAL A 99 -11.15 1.22 0.45
C VAL A 99 -11.75 2.62 0.40
N LEU A 100 -11.04 3.58 -0.22
CA LEU A 100 -11.50 4.97 -0.38
C LEU A 100 -12.94 5.06 -0.94
N CYS A 101 -13.21 4.24 -1.96
CA CYS A 101 -14.51 4.11 -2.63
C CYS A 101 -15.63 3.55 -1.72
N GLU A 102 -15.30 2.65 -0.79
CA GLU A 102 -16.29 2.13 0.17
C GLU A 102 -16.60 3.17 1.24
N LYS A 103 -15.61 3.99 1.63
CA LYS A 103 -15.82 5.07 2.61
C LYS A 103 -16.67 6.22 2.05
N SER A 104 -16.62 6.45 0.73
CA SER A 104 -17.48 7.43 0.05
C SER A 104 -18.78 6.86 -0.51
N CYS A 105 -19.01 5.53 -0.41
CA CYS A 105 -20.23 4.91 -0.91
C CYS A 105 -21.48 5.48 -0.24
N VAL A 106 -22.57 5.68 -0.99
CA VAL A 106 -23.84 6.18 -0.43
C VAL A 106 -24.39 5.25 0.65
N LEU A 107 -24.19 3.94 0.51
CA LEU A 107 -24.59 2.96 1.54
C LEU A 107 -23.79 3.10 2.85
N LYS A 108 -22.57 3.66 2.80
CA LYS A 108 -21.84 4.01 4.03
C LYS A 108 -22.56 5.12 4.79
N LEU A 109 -23.12 6.10 4.08
CA LEU A 109 -23.88 7.19 4.68
C LEU A 109 -25.25 6.73 5.18
N SER A 110 -25.98 5.94 4.39
CA SER A 110 -27.39 5.65 4.66
C SER A 110 -27.61 4.55 5.70
N CYS A 111 -26.77 3.52 5.73
CA CYS A 111 -26.96 2.35 6.61
C CYS A 111 -25.66 1.77 7.18
N ASP A 112 -24.54 2.47 7.05
CA ASP A 112 -23.20 2.05 7.49
C ASP A 112 -22.68 0.73 6.86
N GLU A 113 -23.26 0.31 5.74
CA GLU A 113 -22.95 -0.95 5.08
C GLU A 113 -22.59 -0.74 3.58
N PRO A 114 -21.41 -0.20 3.26
CA PRO A 114 -21.00 0.00 1.89
C PRO A 114 -20.90 -1.32 1.12
N VAL A 115 -21.02 -1.24 -0.21
CA VAL A 115 -20.72 -2.38 -1.09
C VAL A 115 -19.27 -2.82 -0.87
N THR A 116 -18.99 -4.12 -0.88
CA THR A 116 -17.64 -4.71 -0.71
C THR A 116 -16.81 -4.59 -1.99
N ILE A 117 -16.63 -3.35 -2.46
CA ILE A 117 -15.99 -2.98 -3.73
C ILE A 117 -14.60 -3.62 -3.85
N ARG A 118 -13.76 -3.52 -2.82
CA ARG A 118 -12.38 -4.02 -2.89
C ARG A 118 -12.33 -5.53 -3.02
N GLU A 119 -13.15 -6.23 -2.25
CA GLU A 119 -13.21 -7.69 -2.33
C GLU A 119 -13.83 -8.16 -3.66
N ASN A 120 -14.76 -7.40 -4.24
CA ASN A 120 -15.30 -7.65 -5.57
C ASN A 120 -14.23 -7.46 -6.66
N GLU A 121 -13.44 -6.40 -6.59
CA GLU A 121 -12.27 -6.14 -7.45
C GLU A 121 -11.27 -7.31 -7.39
N ALA A 122 -10.93 -7.76 -6.18
CA ALA A 122 -10.05 -8.91 -5.97
C ALA A 122 -10.66 -10.19 -6.59
N ALA A 123 -11.93 -10.48 -6.32
CA ALA A 123 -12.58 -11.70 -6.81
C ALA A 123 -12.68 -11.74 -8.35
N ILE A 124 -13.00 -10.61 -8.99
CA ILE A 124 -13.02 -10.49 -10.46
C ILE A 124 -11.64 -10.82 -11.02
N THR A 125 -10.60 -10.24 -10.42
CA THR A 125 -9.22 -10.40 -10.90
C THR A 125 -8.70 -11.83 -10.70
N GLU A 126 -9.00 -12.46 -9.55
CA GLU A 126 -8.61 -13.86 -9.32
C GLU A 126 -9.34 -14.81 -10.27
N ALA A 127 -10.62 -14.57 -10.54
CA ALA A 127 -11.35 -15.33 -11.55
C ALA A 127 -10.72 -15.13 -12.94
N ALA A 128 -10.37 -13.90 -13.32
CA ALA A 128 -9.74 -13.61 -14.60
C ALA A 128 -8.39 -14.31 -14.77
N PHE A 129 -7.55 -14.36 -13.73
CA PHE A 129 -6.31 -15.15 -13.77
C PHE A 129 -6.57 -16.66 -13.87
N ARG A 130 -7.53 -17.19 -13.11
CA ARG A 130 -7.85 -18.63 -13.11
C ARG A 130 -8.41 -19.11 -14.45
N GLU A 131 -9.30 -18.33 -15.06
CA GLU A 131 -9.95 -18.66 -16.34
C GLU A 131 -9.10 -18.25 -17.56
N GLY A 132 -7.93 -17.64 -17.35
CA GLY A 132 -7.02 -17.23 -18.44
C GLY A 132 -7.46 -16.01 -19.24
N TYR A 133 -8.29 -15.13 -18.67
CA TYR A 133 -8.70 -13.89 -19.35
C TYR A 133 -7.60 -12.82 -19.42
N ILE A 134 -6.56 -12.97 -18.60
CA ILE A 134 -5.44 -12.04 -18.54
C ILE A 134 -4.27 -12.62 -19.35
N GLU A 135 -4.03 -12.03 -20.51
CA GLU A 135 -2.97 -12.46 -21.43
C GLU A 135 -1.90 -11.38 -21.60
N ALA A 136 -0.72 -11.79 -22.06
CA ALA A 136 0.36 -10.87 -22.38
C ALA A 136 0.02 -10.09 -23.67
N VAL A 137 0.06 -8.76 -23.60
CA VAL A 137 -0.20 -7.91 -24.76
C VAL A 137 1.12 -7.61 -25.47
N THR A 138 1.27 -8.11 -26.70
CA THR A 138 2.40 -7.76 -27.57
C THR A 138 1.97 -6.73 -28.62
N PRO A 139 2.31 -5.45 -28.44
CA PRO A 139 1.90 -4.37 -29.34
C PRO A 139 2.75 -4.37 -30.63
N LYS A 140 2.25 -3.73 -31.69
CA LYS A 140 3.08 -3.35 -32.84
C LYS A 140 4.04 -2.22 -32.40
N ARG A 141 5.34 -2.39 -32.61
CA ARG A 141 6.34 -1.40 -32.19
C ARG A 141 6.27 -0.14 -33.05
N ASN A 142 6.27 1.03 -32.40
CA ASN A 142 6.23 2.34 -33.04
C ASN A 142 7.64 2.93 -33.31
N GLY A 143 8.70 2.22 -32.92
CA GLY A 143 10.09 2.63 -33.12
C GLY A 143 10.69 3.50 -32.01
N LYS A 144 9.87 4.10 -31.14
CA LYS A 144 10.32 4.95 -30.03
C LYS A 144 10.60 4.14 -28.77
N LYS A 145 11.57 4.58 -27.97
CA LYS A 145 12.12 3.91 -26.79
C LYS A 145 11.94 4.76 -25.53
N ILE A 146 11.51 4.13 -24.44
CA ILE A 146 11.27 4.81 -23.16
C ILE A 146 11.98 4.08 -22.02
N ALA A 147 12.70 4.84 -21.18
CA ALA A 147 13.31 4.33 -19.96
C ALA A 147 12.46 4.71 -18.75
N VAL A 148 12.07 3.72 -17.94
CA VAL A 148 11.37 3.92 -16.67
C VAL A 148 12.34 3.59 -15.54
N ILE A 149 12.59 4.52 -14.63
CA ILE A 149 13.54 4.37 -13.52
C ILE A 149 12.76 4.17 -12.22
N GLY A 150 12.74 2.94 -11.72
CA GLY A 150 11.94 2.48 -10.59
C GLY A 150 10.86 1.51 -11.03
N ALA A 151 10.88 0.31 -10.46
CA ALA A 151 9.96 -0.80 -10.72
C ALA A 151 8.89 -0.95 -9.63
N GLY A 152 8.54 0.15 -8.96
CA GLY A 152 7.38 0.21 -8.06
C GLY A 152 6.04 0.37 -8.82
N PRO A 153 4.91 0.49 -8.11
CA PRO A 153 3.58 0.56 -8.72
C PRO A 153 3.45 1.59 -9.84
N ALA A 154 3.94 2.82 -9.62
CA ALA A 154 3.88 3.89 -10.62
C ALA A 154 4.65 3.53 -11.90
N GLY A 155 5.89 3.06 -11.76
CA GLY A 155 6.73 2.68 -12.89
C GLY A 155 6.18 1.48 -13.66
N LEU A 156 5.59 0.50 -12.96
CA LEU A 156 4.92 -0.62 -13.61
C LEU A 156 3.70 -0.18 -14.43
N VAL A 157 2.90 0.78 -13.94
CA VAL A 157 1.76 1.33 -14.69
C VAL A 157 2.24 2.09 -15.93
N VAL A 158 3.25 2.96 -15.75
CA VAL A 158 3.86 3.70 -16.86
C VAL A 158 4.35 2.72 -17.93
N ALA A 159 5.07 1.68 -17.52
CA ALA A 159 5.60 0.68 -18.42
C ALA A 159 4.51 -0.11 -19.13
N ASN A 160 3.48 -0.57 -18.41
CA ASN A 160 2.36 -1.31 -18.97
C ASN A 160 1.61 -0.51 -20.04
N ARG A 161 1.22 0.73 -19.73
CA ARG A 161 0.45 1.57 -20.65
C ARG A 161 1.26 1.97 -21.88
N LEU A 162 2.51 2.40 -21.70
CA LEU A 162 3.35 2.79 -22.83
C LEU A 162 3.76 1.58 -23.69
N ASN A 163 3.99 0.41 -23.09
CA ASN A 163 4.14 -0.82 -23.86
C ASN A 163 2.89 -1.03 -24.71
N GLY A 164 1.68 -1.01 -24.13
CA GLY A 164 0.42 -1.14 -24.89
C GLY A 164 0.27 -0.18 -26.08
N LYS A 165 0.86 1.02 -26.02
CA LYS A 165 0.88 2.00 -27.12
C LYS A 165 1.97 1.77 -28.19
N GLY A 166 2.74 0.69 -28.09
CA GLY A 166 3.76 0.31 -29.07
C GLY A 166 5.18 0.81 -28.78
N TYR A 167 5.40 1.52 -27.67
CA TYR A 167 6.75 1.94 -27.29
C TYR A 167 7.60 0.74 -26.87
N THR A 168 8.91 0.81 -27.09
CA THR A 168 9.86 -0.15 -26.50
C THR A 168 10.25 0.34 -25.12
N VAL A 169 9.78 -0.34 -24.07
CA VAL A 169 9.97 0.11 -22.68
C VAL A 169 11.06 -0.72 -21.99
N THR A 170 12.01 -0.02 -21.35
CA THR A 170 12.98 -0.63 -20.43
C THR A 170 12.79 -0.06 -19.03
N VAL A 171 12.53 -0.93 -18.06
CA VAL A 171 12.43 -0.59 -16.64
C VAL A 171 13.76 -0.88 -15.96
N TYR A 172 14.34 0.12 -15.30
CA TYR A 172 15.54 0.01 -14.49
C TYR A 172 15.18 0.07 -13.01
N ASP A 173 15.80 -0.75 -12.18
CA ASP A 173 15.62 -0.64 -10.73
C ASP A 173 16.89 -1.12 -10.01
N LYS A 174 17.18 -0.50 -8.86
CA LYS A 174 18.35 -0.83 -8.03
C LYS A 174 18.20 -2.15 -7.26
N THR A 175 16.97 -2.61 -7.05
CA THR A 175 16.65 -3.83 -6.31
C THR A 175 16.79 -5.07 -7.20
N LYS A 176 16.77 -6.27 -6.60
CA LYS A 176 17.05 -7.53 -7.30
C LYS A 176 15.90 -8.00 -8.21
N LYS A 177 14.66 -7.75 -7.78
CA LYS A 177 13.40 -8.12 -8.44
C LYS A 177 12.43 -6.93 -8.46
N PRO A 178 11.62 -6.77 -9.52
CA PRO A 178 10.68 -5.67 -9.63
C PRO A 178 9.51 -5.80 -8.63
N GLY A 179 8.84 -4.68 -8.36
CA GLY A 179 7.68 -4.58 -7.47
C GLY A 179 7.74 -3.44 -6.45
N GLY A 180 8.92 -2.87 -6.18
CA GLY A 180 9.09 -1.82 -5.16
C GLY A 180 8.51 -2.25 -3.80
N LEU A 181 7.77 -1.37 -3.12
CA LEU A 181 7.15 -1.70 -1.83
C LEU A 181 6.10 -2.83 -1.90
N LEU A 182 5.52 -3.15 -3.06
CA LEU A 182 4.67 -4.34 -3.20
C LEU A 182 5.45 -5.61 -2.88
N ARG A 183 6.76 -5.61 -3.16
CA ARG A 183 7.67 -6.73 -2.91
C ARG A 183 8.44 -6.59 -1.60
N TYR A 184 9.06 -5.43 -1.37
CA TYR A 184 10.00 -5.29 -0.24
C TYR A 184 9.37 -4.67 1.00
N GLY A 185 8.18 -4.07 0.91
CA GLY A 185 7.52 -3.42 2.06
C GLY A 185 6.36 -4.25 2.61
N ILE A 186 5.31 -4.39 1.81
CA ILE A 186 4.05 -5.02 2.22
C ILE A 186 4.30 -6.50 2.52
N PRO A 187 3.90 -7.05 3.68
CA PRO A 187 4.12 -8.47 4.00
C PRO A 187 3.32 -9.44 3.13
N ASN A 188 3.81 -10.68 2.99
CA ASN A 188 3.11 -11.75 2.25
C ASN A 188 1.70 -12.04 2.77
N PHE A 189 1.47 -11.86 4.07
CA PHE A 189 0.16 -12.12 4.67
C PHE A 189 -0.90 -11.08 4.27
N LYS A 190 -0.51 -9.94 3.70
CA LYS A 190 -1.41 -8.94 3.06
C LYS A 190 -1.37 -9.01 1.53
N LEU A 191 -0.19 -9.22 0.94
CA LEU A 191 0.01 -9.33 -0.50
C LEU A 191 1.08 -10.37 -0.80
N SER A 192 0.65 -11.56 -1.20
CA SER A 192 1.57 -12.65 -1.58
C SER A 192 2.43 -12.27 -2.79
N LYS A 193 3.73 -12.58 -2.75
CA LYS A 193 4.65 -12.23 -3.84
C LYS A 193 4.35 -12.97 -5.13
N HIS A 194 3.74 -14.14 -5.04
CA HIS A 194 3.24 -14.87 -6.20
C HIS A 194 2.30 -14.02 -7.07
N ILE A 195 1.48 -13.15 -6.47
CA ILE A 195 0.56 -12.27 -7.21
C ILE A 195 1.34 -11.19 -7.97
N VAL A 196 2.40 -10.68 -7.37
CA VAL A 196 3.32 -9.74 -8.03
C VAL A 196 4.04 -10.46 -9.17
N ASP A 197 4.58 -11.66 -8.93
CA ASP A 197 5.33 -12.44 -9.91
C ASP A 197 4.51 -12.85 -11.13
N ARG A 198 3.27 -13.33 -10.94
CA ARG A 198 2.42 -13.71 -12.08
C ARG A 198 2.12 -12.52 -13.00
N ARG A 199 1.96 -11.31 -12.45
CA ARG A 199 1.77 -10.09 -13.25
C ARG A 199 3.05 -9.70 -13.97
N LEU A 200 4.18 -9.72 -13.28
CA LEU A 200 5.48 -9.36 -13.87
C LEU A 200 5.82 -10.26 -15.06
N LYS A 201 5.56 -11.57 -14.97
CA LYS A 201 5.73 -12.51 -16.08
C LYS A 201 4.92 -12.11 -17.32
N LEU A 202 3.69 -11.61 -17.15
CA LEU A 202 2.88 -11.12 -18.26
C LEU A 202 3.45 -9.85 -18.88
N LEU A 203 3.96 -8.93 -18.05
CA LEU A 203 4.61 -7.71 -18.53
C LEU A 203 5.89 -8.01 -19.31
N GLU A 204 6.72 -8.94 -18.81
CA GLU A 204 7.91 -9.47 -19.50
C GLU A 204 7.54 -10.13 -20.82
N ALA A 205 6.54 -11.01 -20.82
CA ALA A 205 6.04 -11.67 -22.03
C ALA A 205 5.47 -10.67 -23.06
N GLY A 206 4.90 -9.54 -22.60
CA GLY A 206 4.48 -8.41 -23.44
C GLY A 206 5.63 -7.58 -24.03
N GLY A 207 6.87 -7.91 -23.68
CA GLY A 207 8.11 -7.33 -24.21
C GLY A 207 8.67 -6.16 -23.42
N ILE A 208 8.20 -5.93 -22.18
CA ILE A 208 8.84 -4.97 -21.26
C ILE A 208 10.16 -5.56 -20.78
N GLN A 209 11.25 -4.79 -20.89
CA GLN A 209 12.58 -5.23 -20.47
C GLN A 209 12.88 -4.76 -19.05
N PHE A 210 13.16 -5.69 -18.13
CA PHE A 210 13.58 -5.35 -16.77
C PHE A 210 15.11 -5.44 -16.63
N LYS A 211 15.74 -4.32 -16.23
CA LYS A 211 17.17 -4.21 -15.93
C LYS A 211 17.34 -3.94 -14.44
N MET A 212 17.36 -5.04 -13.68
CA MET A 212 17.46 -5.06 -12.22
C MET A 212 18.90 -4.89 -11.72
N ASN A 213 19.07 -4.60 -10.43
CA ASN A 213 20.37 -4.30 -9.81
C ASN A 213 21.13 -3.14 -10.49
N LYS A 214 20.40 -2.15 -11.02
CA LYS A 214 20.94 -0.97 -11.67
C LYS A 214 20.47 0.28 -10.93
N ASN A 215 21.36 0.83 -10.12
CA ASN A 215 21.16 2.15 -9.54
C ASN A 215 21.45 3.21 -10.60
N ILE A 216 20.44 3.98 -10.99
CA ILE A 216 20.55 5.01 -12.03
C ILE A 216 20.69 6.36 -11.34
N ASP A 217 21.76 7.08 -11.69
CA ASP A 217 21.93 8.48 -11.29
C ASP A 217 21.03 9.36 -12.16
N VAL A 218 20.24 10.20 -11.51
CA VAL A 218 19.31 11.14 -12.16
C VAL A 218 20.04 12.15 -13.04
N ASN A 219 21.31 12.43 -12.75
CA ASN A 219 22.16 13.34 -13.52
C ASN A 219 22.82 12.65 -14.72
N LYS A 220 22.77 11.31 -14.78
CA LYS A 220 23.40 10.50 -15.82
C LYS A 220 22.48 9.36 -16.25
N LEU A 221 21.40 9.73 -16.93
CA LEU A 221 20.41 8.80 -17.46
C LEU A 221 21.00 7.93 -18.58
N PRO A 222 20.51 6.69 -18.74
CA PRO A 222 21.00 5.80 -19.80
C PRO A 222 20.69 6.38 -21.18
N GLU A 223 21.65 6.39 -22.09
CA GLU A 223 21.48 6.98 -23.43
C GLU A 223 20.57 6.13 -24.35
N GLY A 224 20.07 6.75 -25.42
CA GLY A 224 19.35 6.07 -26.51
C GLY A 224 17.85 5.89 -26.30
N PHE A 225 17.25 6.66 -25.39
CA PHE A 225 15.80 6.73 -25.18
C PHE A 225 15.24 8.09 -25.58
N ASP A 226 14.04 8.10 -26.13
CA ASP A 226 13.33 9.31 -26.56
C ASP A 226 12.71 10.05 -25.37
N ALA A 227 12.28 9.31 -24.34
CA ALA A 227 11.75 9.86 -23.09
C ALA A 227 12.12 9.00 -21.88
N TYR A 228 12.08 9.63 -20.70
CA TYR A 228 12.39 9.02 -19.42
C TYR A 228 11.25 9.24 -18.43
N CYS A 229 10.96 8.25 -17.58
CA CYS A 229 10.04 8.39 -16.47
C CYS A 229 10.71 7.99 -15.16
N LEU A 230 10.77 8.91 -14.23
CA LEU A 230 11.41 8.82 -12.94
C LEU A 230 10.37 8.45 -11.86
N CYS A 231 10.46 7.22 -11.34
CA CYS A 231 9.52 6.57 -10.44
C CYS A 231 10.21 6.01 -9.17
N MET A 232 11.19 6.73 -8.63
CA MET A 232 12.10 6.25 -7.57
C MET A 232 11.49 6.25 -6.15
N GLY A 233 10.24 6.70 -5.98
CA GLY A 233 9.54 6.68 -4.69
C GLY A 233 10.11 7.65 -3.65
N ALA A 234 9.61 7.53 -2.41
CA ALA A 234 10.05 8.31 -1.25
C ALA A 234 10.80 7.40 -0.28
N GLU A 235 12.13 7.37 -0.39
CA GLU A 235 12.94 6.33 0.25
C GLU A 235 13.54 6.74 1.59
N THR A 236 13.61 8.04 1.90
CA THR A 236 14.25 8.53 3.12
C THR A 236 13.33 8.35 4.32
N PRO A 237 13.58 7.38 5.23
CA PRO A 237 12.72 7.19 6.40
C PRO A 237 12.86 8.38 7.37
N ARG A 238 11.79 8.72 8.07
CA ARG A 238 11.85 9.68 9.16
C ARG A 238 12.63 9.07 10.32
N ASN A 239 13.66 9.77 10.77
CA ASN A 239 14.46 9.37 11.92
C ASN A 239 13.91 9.99 13.22
N LEU A 240 14.29 9.40 14.36
CA LEU A 240 13.99 9.89 15.70
C LEU A 240 15.33 10.14 16.43
N PRO A 241 15.96 11.32 16.25
CA PRO A 241 17.30 11.62 16.75
C PRO A 241 17.26 12.03 18.22
N VAL A 242 16.78 11.14 19.08
CA VAL A 242 16.78 11.31 20.55
C VAL A 242 17.97 10.56 21.17
N PRO A 243 18.41 10.89 22.40
CA PRO A 243 19.51 10.19 23.05
C PRO A 243 19.33 8.68 23.07
N GLY A 244 20.41 7.93 22.80
CA GLY A 244 20.41 6.46 22.73
C GLY A 244 19.95 5.87 21.39
N ARG A 245 19.70 6.70 20.36
CA ARG A 245 19.28 6.23 19.02
C ARG A 245 20.28 5.26 18.37
N GLU A 246 21.54 5.32 18.76
CA GLU A 246 22.66 4.50 18.31
C GLU A 246 22.72 3.10 18.94
N LEU A 247 21.91 2.84 19.98
CA LEU A 247 21.84 1.53 20.63
C LEU A 247 21.41 0.44 19.64
N LYS A 248 21.98 -0.76 19.78
CA LYS A 248 21.57 -1.93 18.98
C LYS A 248 20.15 -2.34 19.33
N GLY A 249 19.39 -2.77 18.32
CA GLY A 249 17.98 -3.16 18.46
C GLY A 249 16.99 -2.08 18.06
N ILE A 250 17.45 -0.91 17.57
CA ILE A 250 16.59 0.16 17.06
C ILE A 250 16.72 0.24 15.53
N HIS A 251 15.67 -0.16 14.82
CA HIS A 251 15.65 -0.31 13.37
C HIS A 251 14.56 0.54 12.72
N PHE A 252 14.76 0.95 11.48
CA PHE A 252 13.65 1.41 10.66
C PHE A 252 12.72 0.25 10.32
N ALA A 253 11.41 0.52 10.27
CA ALA A 253 10.41 -0.50 10.03
C ALA A 253 10.63 -1.31 8.74
N LEU A 254 11.05 -0.67 7.65
CA LEU A 254 11.30 -1.39 6.39
C LEU A 254 12.47 -2.37 6.46
N GLU A 255 13.40 -2.24 7.41
CA GLU A 255 14.50 -3.19 7.52
C GLU A 255 14.00 -4.59 7.88
N ILE A 256 13.14 -4.70 8.91
CA ILE A 256 12.56 -6.00 9.31
C ILE A 256 11.57 -6.51 8.27
N LEU A 257 10.76 -5.63 7.68
CA LEU A 257 9.75 -6.02 6.69
C LEU A 257 10.38 -6.54 5.40
N SER A 258 11.39 -5.84 4.88
CA SER A 258 12.11 -6.29 3.68
C SER A 258 12.85 -7.58 3.94
N GLN A 259 13.58 -7.67 5.07
CA GLN A 259 14.32 -8.89 5.40
C GLN A 259 13.38 -10.09 5.55
N GLN A 260 12.22 -9.92 6.19
CA GLN A 260 11.25 -11.01 6.32
C GLN A 260 10.69 -11.44 4.96
N ASN A 261 10.38 -10.50 4.06
CA ASN A 261 9.95 -10.84 2.70
C ASN A 261 11.06 -11.56 1.91
N ASP A 262 12.31 -11.12 2.04
CA ASP A 262 13.46 -11.77 1.39
C ASP A 262 13.70 -13.19 1.92
N ILE A 263 13.56 -13.43 3.22
CA ILE A 263 13.64 -14.78 3.82
C ILE A 263 12.58 -15.71 3.22
N LEU A 264 11.35 -15.23 3.04
CA LEU A 264 10.28 -16.02 2.42
C LEU A 264 10.54 -16.31 0.93
N GLU A 265 11.37 -15.50 0.28
CA GLU A 265 11.84 -15.69 -1.10
C GLU A 265 13.12 -16.55 -1.17
N GLY A 266 13.59 -17.09 -0.05
CA GLY A 266 14.73 -17.99 0.04
C GLY A 266 16.09 -17.32 0.27
N GLU A 267 16.12 -16.03 0.60
CA GLU A 267 17.38 -15.36 0.97
C GLU A 267 17.83 -15.74 2.38
N GLU A 268 19.13 -15.97 2.52
CA GLU A 268 19.75 -16.28 3.81
C GLU A 268 20.45 -15.05 4.39
N PHE A 269 20.24 -14.81 5.68
CA PHE A 269 20.92 -13.75 6.41
C PHE A 269 21.75 -14.38 7.55
N PRO A 270 23.01 -13.96 7.74
CA PRO A 270 23.77 -14.34 8.93
C PRO A 270 23.00 -13.95 10.20
N LYS A 271 23.04 -14.80 11.23
CA LYS A 271 22.26 -14.63 12.47
C LYS A 271 22.49 -13.25 13.12
N GLU A 272 23.71 -12.71 12.99
CA GLU A 272 24.12 -11.44 13.58
C GLU A 272 23.50 -10.23 12.85
N LYS A 273 23.10 -10.41 11.59
CA LYS A 273 22.44 -9.39 10.75
C LYS A 273 20.93 -9.56 10.69
N GLN A 274 20.39 -10.61 11.32
CA GLN A 274 18.96 -10.89 11.30
C GLN A 274 18.21 -10.03 12.33
N ILE A 275 17.26 -9.26 11.86
CA ILE A 275 16.28 -8.54 12.66
C ILE A 275 15.12 -9.49 12.91
N ASN A 276 15.09 -10.03 14.13
CA ASN A 276 14.11 -11.04 14.53
C ASN A 276 13.50 -10.64 15.88
N ALA A 277 12.17 -10.72 15.98
CA ALA A 277 11.39 -10.41 17.16
C ALA A 277 11.17 -11.61 18.10
N LYS A 278 11.60 -12.83 17.73
CA LYS A 278 11.42 -14.05 18.54
C LYS A 278 11.90 -13.86 19.97
N GLY A 279 10.99 -14.05 20.93
CA GLY A 279 11.26 -13.96 22.37
C GLY A 279 11.53 -12.53 22.87
N LYS A 280 11.30 -11.50 22.06
CA LYS A 280 11.57 -10.09 22.41
C LYS A 280 10.29 -9.32 22.73
N LYS A 281 10.43 -8.26 23.53
CA LYS A 281 9.43 -7.20 23.69
C LYS A 281 9.64 -6.18 22.56
N ALA A 282 8.75 -6.16 21.57
CA ALA A 282 8.85 -5.27 20.42
C ALA A 282 8.04 -3.99 20.64
N LEU A 283 8.66 -2.83 20.41
CA LEU A 283 8.01 -1.52 20.41
C LEU A 283 7.98 -0.95 18.99
N VAL A 284 6.78 -0.70 18.46
CA VAL A 284 6.54 -0.06 17.17
C VAL A 284 6.17 1.40 17.40
N ILE A 285 6.95 2.33 16.85
CA ILE A 285 6.72 3.77 16.96
C ILE A 285 6.08 4.25 15.66
N GLY A 286 4.76 4.49 15.68
CA GLY A 286 3.96 4.91 14.53
C GLY A 286 2.71 4.06 14.30
N GLY A 287 1.57 4.73 14.07
CA GLY A 287 0.22 4.17 13.94
C GLY A 287 -0.26 3.83 12.53
N GLY A 288 0.58 4.05 11.50
CA GLY A 288 0.23 3.83 10.10
C GLY A 288 0.24 2.36 9.66
N ASP A 289 -0.03 2.11 8.37
CA ASP A 289 -0.05 0.76 7.78
C ASP A 289 1.29 0.03 7.95
N THR A 290 2.41 0.75 7.82
CA THR A 290 3.75 0.19 8.09
C THR A 290 3.90 -0.29 9.55
N GLY A 291 3.29 0.42 10.51
CA GLY A 291 3.26 -0.02 11.90
C GLY A 291 2.44 -1.30 12.09
N SER A 292 1.26 -1.37 11.45
CA SER A 292 0.43 -2.59 11.38
C SER A 292 1.19 -3.78 10.76
N ASP A 293 2.00 -3.54 9.72
CA ASP A 293 2.83 -4.57 9.09
C ASP A 293 3.93 -5.08 10.03
N CYS A 294 4.58 -4.17 10.77
CA CYS A 294 5.55 -4.53 11.81
C CYS A 294 4.92 -5.37 12.91
N ILE A 295 3.71 -5.02 13.37
CA ILE A 295 2.99 -5.78 14.40
C ILE A 295 2.77 -7.22 13.92
N GLY A 296 2.14 -7.40 12.76
CA GLY A 296 1.83 -8.73 12.22
C GLY A 296 3.08 -9.57 11.97
N THR A 297 4.20 -8.93 11.58
CA THR A 297 5.50 -9.58 11.40
C THR A 297 6.11 -10.01 12.74
N CYS A 298 6.13 -9.13 13.74
CA CYS A 298 6.66 -9.43 15.08
C CYS A 298 5.89 -10.58 15.76
N VAL A 299 4.55 -10.58 15.65
CA VAL A 299 3.72 -11.64 16.21
C VAL A 299 4.06 -12.99 15.56
N ARG A 300 4.14 -13.06 14.23
CA ARG A 300 4.51 -14.28 13.48
C ARG A 300 5.93 -14.77 13.74
N GLN A 301 6.85 -13.87 14.05
CA GLN A 301 8.21 -14.22 14.48
C GLN A 301 8.26 -14.74 15.93
N GLY A 302 7.16 -14.65 16.70
CA GLY A 302 7.08 -15.12 18.08
C GLY A 302 7.59 -14.11 19.10
N ALA A 303 7.28 -12.83 18.92
CA ALA A 303 7.52 -11.81 19.94
C ALA A 303 6.78 -12.14 21.25
N THR A 304 7.42 -11.87 22.39
CA THR A 304 6.82 -12.07 23.72
C THR A 304 5.70 -11.06 23.95
N SER A 305 5.88 -9.84 23.48
CA SER A 305 4.84 -8.80 23.45
C SER A 305 5.13 -7.80 22.33
N VAL A 306 4.07 -7.17 21.82
CA VAL A 306 4.18 -6.08 20.85
C VAL A 306 3.40 -4.88 21.39
N THR A 307 4.07 -3.74 21.51
CA THR A 307 3.44 -2.47 21.87
C THR A 307 3.58 -1.50 20.71
N GLN A 308 2.49 -0.83 20.35
CA GLN A 308 2.48 0.27 19.38
C GLN A 308 2.21 1.57 20.13
N ILE A 309 3.03 2.59 19.87
CA ILE A 309 2.78 3.94 20.36
C ILE A 309 2.53 4.89 19.20
N GLU A 310 1.63 5.85 19.43
CA GLU A 310 1.26 6.90 18.50
C GLU A 310 1.39 8.27 19.19
N ILE A 311 1.91 9.25 18.46
CA ILE A 311 2.05 10.62 18.95
C ILE A 311 0.70 11.34 18.91
N MET A 312 -0.17 10.98 17.95
CA MET A 312 -1.52 11.52 17.86
C MET A 312 -2.47 10.95 18.93
N PRO A 313 -3.54 11.68 19.28
CA PRO A 313 -4.61 11.15 20.12
C PRO A 313 -5.30 9.95 19.48
N GLN A 314 -5.95 9.13 20.31
CA GLN A 314 -6.79 8.04 19.81
C GLN A 314 -7.92 8.63 18.94
N PRO A 315 -8.03 8.23 17.66
CA PRO A 315 -9.13 8.68 16.83
C PRO A 315 -10.49 8.14 17.33
N PRO A 316 -11.61 8.82 17.04
CA PRO A 316 -12.94 8.32 17.35
C PRO A 316 -13.20 6.94 16.71
N GLU A 317 -13.95 6.06 17.37
CA GLU A 317 -14.14 4.68 16.88
C GLU A 317 -14.96 4.57 15.59
N ARG A 318 -16.05 5.34 15.47
CA ARG A 318 -17.02 5.17 14.38
C ARG A 318 -17.24 6.42 13.53
N TYR A 319 -17.43 7.56 14.18
CA TYR A 319 -17.78 8.82 13.53
C TYR A 319 -16.87 9.94 13.99
N ASN A 320 -16.41 10.76 13.05
CA ASN A 320 -15.61 11.94 13.33
C ASN A 320 -16.23 13.16 12.61
N PRO A 321 -16.77 14.15 13.35
CA PRO A 321 -17.39 15.33 12.75
C PRO A 321 -16.40 16.22 11.99
N ASP A 322 -15.10 16.13 12.27
CA ASP A 322 -14.06 16.91 11.58
C ASP A 322 -13.77 16.38 10.16
N THR A 323 -14.23 15.16 9.87
CA THR A 323 -14.10 14.53 8.54
C THR A 323 -15.44 13.94 8.11
N PRO A 324 -16.43 14.79 7.79
CA PRO A 324 -17.76 14.33 7.42
C PRO A 324 -17.72 13.61 6.08
N TRP A 325 -18.62 12.64 5.89
CA TRP A 325 -18.84 12.01 4.58
C TRP A 325 -19.13 13.09 3.52
N PRO A 326 -18.60 12.98 2.28
CA PRO A 326 -17.88 11.85 1.69
C PRO A 326 -16.35 11.91 1.85
N GLN A 327 -15.82 12.74 2.76
CA GLN A 327 -14.39 12.78 3.02
C GLN A 327 -13.90 11.45 3.61
N TYR A 328 -12.61 11.17 3.43
CA TYR A 328 -12.02 9.98 4.02
C TYR A 328 -12.03 10.09 5.56
N PRO A 329 -12.68 9.16 6.28
CA PRO A 329 -12.91 9.32 7.71
C PRO A 329 -11.62 9.12 8.52
N LEU A 330 -11.32 10.07 9.40
CA LEU A 330 -10.27 9.94 10.42
C LEU A 330 -10.87 9.26 11.67
N VAL A 331 -11.00 7.94 11.61
CA VAL A 331 -11.53 7.08 12.67
C VAL A 331 -10.54 5.99 13.06
N LEU A 332 -10.75 5.34 14.21
CA LEU A 332 -9.87 4.30 14.72
C LEU A 332 -9.85 3.11 13.77
N LYS A 333 -8.70 2.86 13.15
CA LYS A 333 -8.49 1.70 12.30
C LYS A 333 -7.99 0.52 13.12
N THR A 334 -8.67 -0.61 12.99
CA THR A 334 -8.23 -1.92 13.48
C THR A 334 -7.96 -2.80 12.26
N THR A 335 -6.82 -3.49 12.28
CA THR A 335 -6.35 -4.32 11.16
C THR A 335 -6.23 -5.75 11.66
N SER A 336 -6.12 -6.72 10.75
CA SER A 336 -5.86 -8.12 11.12
C SER A 336 -4.64 -8.25 12.06
N SER A 337 -3.58 -7.48 11.83
CA SER A 337 -2.40 -7.44 12.70
C SER A 337 -2.69 -6.91 14.11
N HIS A 338 -3.60 -5.95 14.25
CA HIS A 338 -3.98 -5.44 15.58
C HIS A 338 -4.76 -6.49 16.37
N GLU A 339 -5.65 -7.25 15.70
CA GLU A 339 -6.43 -8.34 16.29
C GLU A 339 -5.54 -9.53 16.70
N GLU A 340 -4.43 -9.74 16.01
CA GLU A 340 -3.48 -10.84 16.29
C GLU A 340 -2.72 -10.67 17.62
N GLY A 341 -2.69 -9.46 18.18
CA GLY A 341 -2.16 -9.20 19.51
C GLY A 341 -1.14 -8.05 19.54
N CYS A 342 -1.59 -6.89 20.04
CA CYS A 342 -0.70 -5.79 20.41
C CYS A 342 -1.35 -4.87 21.46
N THR A 343 -0.53 -4.22 22.26
CA THR A 343 -0.98 -3.09 23.10
C THR A 343 -0.84 -1.81 22.33
N ARG A 344 -1.92 -1.03 22.19
CA ARG A 344 -1.92 0.26 21.48
C ARG A 344 -1.99 1.39 22.51
N ARG A 345 -1.13 2.38 22.37
CA ARG A 345 -1.07 3.56 23.24
C ARG A 345 -0.97 4.82 22.40
N TRP A 346 -1.60 5.90 22.87
CA TRP A 346 -1.76 7.15 22.12
C TRP A 346 -1.23 8.33 22.92
N SER A 347 -1.01 9.45 22.24
CA SER A 347 -0.50 10.68 22.85
C SER A 347 0.79 10.44 23.64
N LEU A 348 1.74 9.69 23.07
CA LEU A 348 3.05 9.44 23.64
C LEU A 348 4.16 9.92 22.69
N ALA A 349 5.06 10.76 23.21
CA ALA A 349 6.30 11.12 22.56
C ALA A 349 7.46 10.30 23.15
N SER A 350 8.40 9.88 22.32
CA SER A 350 9.62 9.19 22.77
C SER A 350 10.71 10.23 23.07
N ASN A 351 11.26 10.21 24.28
CA ASN A 351 12.24 11.20 24.76
C ASN A 351 13.68 10.72 24.67
N LYS A 352 13.94 9.45 24.97
CA LYS A 352 15.26 8.81 24.87
C LYS A 352 15.12 7.28 24.85
N PHE A 353 16.08 6.63 24.23
CA PHE A 353 16.27 5.19 24.32
C PHE A 353 17.17 4.87 25.51
N ILE A 354 16.84 3.80 26.22
CA ILE A 354 17.55 3.29 27.40
C ILE A 354 18.18 1.96 27.00
N GLY A 355 19.42 1.73 27.41
CA GLY A 355 20.11 0.51 27.05
C GLY A 355 21.22 0.12 28.01
N GLU A 356 21.57 -1.16 27.94
CA GLU A 356 22.64 -1.80 28.69
C GLU A 356 23.52 -2.58 27.70
N ASN A 357 24.84 -2.61 27.91
CA ASN A 357 25.78 -3.32 27.02
C ASN A 357 25.60 -2.97 25.52
N ASN A 358 25.31 -1.69 25.23
CA ASN A 358 25.05 -1.17 23.90
C ASN A 358 23.83 -1.80 23.18
N LYS A 359 22.85 -2.30 23.93
CA LYS A 359 21.57 -2.81 23.41
C LYS A 359 20.41 -2.07 24.08
N VAL A 360 19.37 -1.79 23.31
CA VAL A 360 18.13 -1.19 23.84
C VAL A 360 17.47 -2.15 24.83
N THR A 361 17.03 -1.63 25.96
CA THR A 361 16.26 -2.34 26.99
C THR A 361 14.95 -1.64 27.31
N GLY A 362 14.79 -0.37 26.89
CA GLY A 362 13.53 0.35 26.99
C GLY A 362 13.57 1.71 26.33
N VAL A 363 12.42 2.39 26.36
CA VAL A 363 12.23 3.74 25.82
C VAL A 363 11.55 4.59 26.87
N GLU A 364 12.15 5.72 27.24
CA GLU A 364 11.45 6.75 28.02
C GLU A 364 10.45 7.43 27.10
N VAL A 365 9.18 7.33 27.44
CA VAL A 365 8.09 8.02 26.75
C VAL A 365 7.45 9.03 27.69
N GLU A 366 6.85 10.05 27.10
CA GLU A 366 6.17 11.11 27.82
C GLU A 366 4.78 11.33 27.24
N GLN A 367 3.79 11.45 28.12
CA GLN A 367 2.44 11.82 27.72
C GLN A 367 2.45 13.25 27.16
N ILE A 368 1.76 13.42 26.03
CA ILE A 368 1.62 14.71 25.37
C ILE A 368 0.15 15.12 25.23
N GLN A 369 -0.04 16.41 25.03
CA GLN A 369 -1.33 17.00 24.69
C GLN A 369 -1.17 17.80 23.41
N TRP A 370 -2.06 17.57 22.45
CA TRP A 370 -2.16 18.40 21.25
C TRP A 370 -3.08 19.57 21.55
N ILE A 371 -2.55 20.78 21.43
CA ILE A 371 -3.29 22.02 21.55
C ILE A 371 -3.69 22.43 20.13
N PRO A 372 -4.99 22.44 19.79
CA PRO A 372 -5.44 22.91 18.50
C PRO A 372 -4.95 24.33 18.23
N ALA A 373 -4.61 24.62 16.98
CA ALA A 373 -4.29 25.99 16.62
C ALA A 373 -5.53 26.89 16.73
N THR A 374 -5.34 28.12 17.20
CA THR A 374 -6.33 29.18 17.04
C THR A 374 -6.20 29.75 15.63
N GLY A 375 -7.06 29.33 14.70
CA GLY A 375 -7.06 29.77 13.29
C GLY A 375 -6.34 28.81 12.34
N GLU A 376 -5.73 29.31 11.26
CA GLU A 376 -5.08 28.50 10.21
C GLU A 376 -3.71 27.90 10.62
N GLY A 377 -3.32 28.00 11.89
CA GLY A 377 -2.05 27.48 12.39
C GLY A 377 -2.02 25.94 12.48
N ARG A 378 -0.84 25.38 12.77
CA ARG A 378 -0.70 23.96 13.11
C ARG A 378 -0.89 23.75 14.60
N SER A 379 -1.59 22.68 14.96
CA SER A 379 -1.69 22.22 16.35
C SER A 379 -0.30 22.09 16.97
N THR A 380 -0.16 22.53 18.22
CA THR A 380 1.12 22.49 18.95
C THR A 380 1.13 21.32 19.92
N MET A 381 2.23 20.57 19.92
CA MET A 381 2.44 19.49 20.87
C MET A 381 2.98 20.05 22.18
N LYS A 382 2.31 19.74 23.29
CA LYS A 382 2.76 20.09 24.65
C LYS A 382 3.12 18.83 25.44
N LEU A 383 4.34 18.81 25.95
CA LEU A 383 4.83 17.81 26.90
C LEU A 383 4.18 18.02 28.28
N THR A 384 3.74 16.94 28.93
CA THR A 384 3.00 17.02 30.21
C THR A 384 3.87 16.84 31.46
N GLY A 385 5.13 16.44 31.30
CA GLY A 385 6.04 16.03 32.37
C GLY A 385 5.82 14.60 32.87
N LYS A 386 4.72 13.93 32.47
CA LYS A 386 4.42 12.56 32.89
C LYS A 386 5.19 11.55 32.04
N LYS A 387 6.31 11.10 32.60
CA LYS A 387 7.24 10.17 31.97
C LYS A 387 7.06 8.76 32.49
N GLU A 388 7.30 7.78 31.65
CA GLU A 388 7.37 6.37 31.99
C GLU A 388 8.40 5.66 31.10
N ILE A 389 8.73 4.42 31.45
CA ILE A 389 9.62 3.58 30.64
C ILE A 389 8.78 2.44 30.08
N ILE A 390 8.80 2.28 28.75
CA ILE A 390 8.31 1.08 28.08
C ILE A 390 9.50 0.16 27.84
N GLU A 391 9.48 -1.02 28.43
CA GLU A 391 10.51 -2.05 28.22
C GLU A 391 10.45 -2.57 26.77
N ALA A 392 11.60 -2.63 26.11
CA ALA A 392 11.70 -3.08 24.72
C ALA A 392 13.12 -3.58 24.38
N ASP A 393 13.19 -4.76 23.79
CA ASP A 393 14.45 -5.35 23.27
C ASP A 393 14.62 -5.10 21.76
N LEU A 394 13.54 -4.68 21.10
CA LEU A 394 13.46 -4.36 19.68
C LEU A 394 12.56 -3.13 19.50
N VAL A 395 13.09 -2.09 18.87
CA VAL A 395 12.33 -0.88 18.51
C VAL A 395 12.28 -0.74 17.00
N LEU A 396 11.07 -0.53 16.46
CA LEU A 396 10.80 -0.35 15.04
C LEU A 396 10.24 1.04 14.77
N LEU A 397 10.98 1.86 14.02
CA LEU A 397 10.58 3.22 13.65
C LEU A 397 9.69 3.18 12.40
N ALA A 398 8.38 3.33 12.59
CA ALA A 398 7.34 3.30 11.55
C ALA A 398 6.69 4.69 11.35
N MET A 399 7.50 5.75 11.35
CA MET A 399 7.04 7.14 11.38
C MET A 399 6.79 7.74 9.98
N GLY A 400 6.91 6.94 8.92
CA GLY A 400 6.78 7.38 7.53
C GLY A 400 8.10 7.86 6.92
N PHE A 401 8.01 8.44 5.72
CA PHE A 401 9.15 8.85 4.90
C PHE A 401 9.08 10.34 4.57
N LEU A 402 10.20 10.89 4.11
CA LEU A 402 10.30 12.26 3.62
C LEU A 402 10.03 12.30 2.12
N LYS A 403 9.29 13.31 1.69
CA LYS A 403 9.14 13.60 0.25
C LYS A 403 10.50 14.05 -0.29
N PRO A 404 11.04 13.43 -1.36
CA PRO A 404 12.30 13.86 -1.92
C PRO A 404 12.18 15.23 -2.61
N GLU A 405 13.29 15.96 -2.67
CA GLU A 405 13.41 17.12 -3.54
C GLU A 405 13.65 16.65 -4.99
N ILE A 406 12.94 17.27 -5.94
CA ILE A 406 13.05 16.93 -7.35
C ILE A 406 13.93 18.02 -7.99
N PRO A 407 15.08 17.66 -8.60
CA PRO A 407 15.93 18.63 -9.29
C PRO A 407 15.24 19.17 -10.54
N VAL A 408 15.81 20.19 -11.16
CA VAL A 408 15.36 20.65 -12.49
C VAL A 408 15.69 19.55 -13.50
N LEU A 409 14.70 19.13 -14.28
CA LEU A 409 14.80 18.01 -15.22
C LEU A 409 14.62 18.52 -16.67
N PRO A 410 15.28 17.88 -17.66
CA PRO A 410 15.04 18.16 -19.08
C PRO A 410 13.59 17.88 -19.51
N ASN A 411 13.16 18.50 -20.61
CA ASN A 411 11.77 18.40 -21.10
C ASN A 411 11.31 16.97 -21.43
N ASN A 412 12.22 16.06 -21.80
CA ASN A 412 11.90 14.67 -22.10
C ASN A 412 11.97 13.75 -20.86
N VAL A 413 12.13 14.32 -19.66
CA VAL A 413 12.21 13.58 -18.40
C VAL A 413 10.99 13.90 -17.53
N PHE A 414 10.19 12.88 -17.26
CA PHE A 414 8.95 12.96 -16.51
C PHE A 414 9.12 12.31 -15.13
N VAL A 415 8.27 12.65 -14.17
CA VAL A 415 8.28 12.10 -12.80
C VAL A 415 6.90 11.56 -12.44
N ALA A 416 6.85 10.51 -11.62
CA ALA A 416 5.59 9.93 -11.15
C ALA A 416 5.69 9.27 -9.77
N GLY A 417 4.53 9.00 -9.17
CA GLY A 417 4.38 8.27 -7.92
C GLY A 417 4.83 9.04 -6.69
N ASP A 418 5.28 8.30 -5.68
CA ASP A 418 5.61 8.83 -4.35
C ASP A 418 6.81 9.79 -4.35
N TRP A 419 7.63 9.79 -5.41
CA TRP A 419 8.67 10.82 -5.55
C TRP A 419 8.06 12.22 -5.67
N VAL A 420 6.94 12.35 -6.39
CA VAL A 420 6.25 13.63 -6.61
C VAL A 420 5.31 13.96 -5.46
N MET A 421 4.52 12.99 -5.02
CA MET A 421 3.47 13.22 -4.03
C MET A 421 3.97 13.14 -2.58
N GLY A 422 5.15 12.58 -2.36
CA GLY A 422 5.55 12.04 -1.08
C GLY A 422 4.89 10.67 -0.82
N PRO A 423 5.16 10.06 0.35
CA PRO A 423 4.68 8.73 0.69
C PRO A 423 3.16 8.67 0.67
N SER A 424 2.61 7.72 -0.08
CA SER A 424 1.17 7.65 -0.32
C SER A 424 0.65 6.22 -0.41
N LEU A 425 -0.51 6.06 -1.05
CA LEU A 425 -1.16 4.77 -1.28
C LEU A 425 -0.75 4.19 -2.62
N VAL A 426 -0.68 2.86 -2.73
CA VAL A 426 -0.42 2.14 -3.99
C VAL A 426 -1.34 2.62 -5.12
N VAL A 427 -2.63 2.78 -4.85
CA VAL A 427 -3.62 3.24 -5.84
C VAL A 427 -3.34 4.69 -6.32
N LYS A 428 -2.78 5.55 -5.47
CA LYS A 428 -2.38 6.92 -5.85
C LYS A 428 -1.12 6.90 -6.69
N ALA A 429 -0.13 6.06 -6.35
CA ALA A 429 1.06 5.87 -7.17
C ALA A 429 0.71 5.34 -8.56
N MET A 430 -0.21 4.38 -8.66
CA MET A 430 -0.73 3.88 -9.93
C MET A 430 -1.45 4.96 -10.73
N ALA A 431 -2.31 5.76 -10.09
CA ALA A 431 -2.99 6.88 -10.73
C ALA A 431 -1.99 7.92 -11.31
N SER A 432 -0.97 8.27 -10.53
CA SER A 432 0.11 9.15 -11.00
C SER A 432 0.88 8.54 -12.17
N GLY A 433 1.17 7.24 -12.15
CA GLY A 433 1.79 6.54 -13.28
C GLY A 433 0.93 6.58 -14.55
N LYS A 434 -0.39 6.39 -14.41
CA LYS A 434 -1.37 6.48 -15.51
C LYS A 434 -1.38 7.86 -16.14
N GLU A 435 -1.45 8.92 -15.33
CA GLU A 435 -1.41 10.30 -15.82
C GLU A 435 -0.10 10.62 -16.54
N THR A 436 1.03 10.20 -15.96
CA THR A 436 2.35 10.45 -16.55
C THR A 436 2.57 9.67 -17.85
N ALA A 437 2.03 8.45 -17.98
CA ALA A 437 2.06 7.70 -19.23
C ALA A 437 1.37 8.45 -20.39
N GLU A 438 0.22 9.08 -20.12
CA GLU A 438 -0.48 9.90 -21.12
C GLU A 438 0.32 11.17 -21.48
N LYS A 439 0.94 11.83 -20.50
CA LYS A 439 1.82 12.99 -20.75
C LYS A 439 3.01 12.63 -21.65
N ILE A 440 3.68 11.51 -21.38
CA ILE A 440 4.80 11.03 -22.19
C ILE A 440 4.32 10.71 -23.61
N ASN A 441 3.17 10.04 -23.74
CA ASN A 441 2.61 9.72 -25.05
C ASN A 441 2.30 10.98 -25.87
N ASN A 442 1.68 11.99 -25.25
CA ASN A 442 1.37 13.25 -25.94
C ASN A 442 2.64 13.96 -26.39
N TYR A 443 3.63 14.08 -25.50
CA TYR A 443 4.95 14.64 -25.82
C TYR A 443 5.61 13.94 -27.02
N LEU A 444 5.57 12.60 -27.05
CA LEU A 444 6.16 11.84 -28.15
C LEU A 444 5.28 11.80 -29.40
N CYS A 445 4.00 12.18 -29.37
CA CYS A 445 3.18 12.28 -30.58
C CYS A 445 3.28 13.66 -31.24
N GLU A 446 3.66 14.69 -30.49
CA GLU A 446 3.87 16.06 -30.99
C GLU A 446 5.22 16.26 -31.71
N ILE A 447 6.15 15.31 -31.53
CA ILE A 447 7.49 15.26 -32.15
C ILE A 447 7.52 14.17 -33.22
#